data_AF-A0A4Q1FU68-F1
#
_entry.id   AF-A0A4Q1FU68-F1
#
_cell.length_a   1.000
_cell.length_b   1.000
_cell.length_c   1.000
_cell.angle_alpha   90.00
_cell.angle_beta   90.00
_cell.angle_gamma   90.00
#
_symmetry.space_group_name_H-M   'P 1'
#
loop_
_entity.id
_entity.type
_entity.pdbx_description
1 polymer ?
#
loop_
_entity_poly.entity_id
_entity_poly.type
_entity_poly.pdbx_seq_one_letter_code
_entity_poly.pdbx_strand_id
1 'polypeptide(L)'
;MPWAAITSTGLLYSIFYIFIMLFFRKKLNIANDLQTGLIYLFFFLIMINISTVTSAAVTDILSKKLHSSFYIIHLLQWIPFVYAVLKIIPDTEFHKARISYWAISITFIASVSAELYHLYVLAASHNVTESYAAKNHFNILYLPIIWTILASLFIYIGLRKSIQEYSRVGFALIGLMVLKLYGYDVWQMDNISRISAFIALGVILLLSSFTFQRLKNIIKNMVDTKKENEENQEL
;
A
#
# COMPACT_ATOMS: atom_id res chain seq x y z
N MET A 1 -25.75 9.45 19.65
CA MET A 1 -24.94 9.29 18.43
C MET A 1 -24.27 7.93 18.47
N PRO A 2 -24.17 7.22 17.34
CA PRO A 2 -23.44 5.96 17.26
C PRO A 2 -21.99 6.14 17.70
N TRP A 3 -21.46 5.18 18.44
CA TRP A 3 -20.11 5.23 19.03
C TRP A 3 -19.03 5.39 17.95
N ALA A 4 -19.24 4.80 16.77
CA ALA A 4 -18.35 4.94 15.62
C ALA A 4 -18.24 6.37 15.10
N ALA A 5 -19.32 7.18 15.16
CA ALA A 5 -19.26 8.57 14.72
C ALA A 5 -18.37 9.41 15.64
N ILE A 6 -18.52 9.22 16.96
CA ILE A 6 -17.78 9.97 17.97
C ILE A 6 -16.28 9.65 17.87
N THR A 7 -15.93 8.38 17.74
CA THR A 7 -14.53 7.96 17.60
C THR A 7 -13.93 8.41 16.26
N SER A 8 -14.71 8.39 15.17
CA SER A 8 -14.26 8.87 13.86
C SER A 8 -13.94 10.35 13.89
N THR A 9 -14.84 11.17 14.42
CA THR A 9 -14.63 12.61 14.53
C THR A 9 -13.47 12.96 15.46
N GLY A 10 -13.32 12.25 16.59
CA GLY A 10 -12.19 12.45 17.51
C GLY A 10 -10.83 12.11 16.91
N LEU A 11 -10.74 10.99 16.17
CA LEU A 11 -9.51 10.62 15.47
C LEU A 11 -9.21 11.58 14.31
N LEU A 12 -10.23 12.01 13.57
CA LEU A 12 -10.06 12.97 12.47
C LEU A 12 -9.57 14.32 13.00
N TYR A 13 -10.12 14.80 14.11
CA TYR A 13 -9.61 15.99 14.81
C TYR A 13 -8.14 15.85 15.20
N SER A 14 -7.76 14.69 15.78
CA SER A 14 -6.38 14.42 16.18
C SER A 14 -5.40 14.42 14.99
N ILE A 15 -5.84 13.87 13.85
CA ILE A 15 -5.08 13.85 12.60
C ILE A 15 -4.88 15.28 12.06
N PHE A 16 -5.95 16.10 12.03
CA PHE A 16 -5.86 17.49 11.61
C PHE A 16 -5.01 18.34 12.57
N TYR A 17 -5.08 18.08 13.87
CA TYR A 17 -4.26 18.78 14.87
C TYR A 17 -2.77 18.51 14.66
N ILE A 18 -2.38 17.24 14.49
CA ILE A 18 -0.98 16.87 14.21
C ILE A 18 -0.53 17.45 12.86
N PHE A 19 -1.41 17.44 11.85
CA PHE A 19 -1.13 18.07 10.57
C PHE A 19 -0.84 19.57 10.70
N ILE A 20 -1.64 20.31 11.46
CA ILE A 20 -1.44 21.74 11.72
C ILE A 20 -0.12 21.99 12.46
N MET A 21 0.21 21.18 13.46
CA MET A 21 1.50 21.26 14.14
C MET A 21 2.68 21.03 13.18
N LEU A 22 2.59 20.02 12.31
CA LEU A 22 3.60 19.74 11.28
C LEU A 22 3.69 20.83 10.20
N PHE A 23 2.56 21.48 9.88
CA PHE A 23 2.49 22.61 8.96
C PHE A 23 3.24 23.82 9.51
N PHE A 24 3.03 24.14 10.79
CA PHE A 24 3.69 25.25 11.48
C PHE A 24 5.05 24.91 12.11
N ARG A 25 5.63 23.73 11.81
CA ARG A 25 6.87 23.25 12.44
C ARG A 25 8.03 24.27 12.42
N LYS A 26 8.20 25.02 11.32
CA LYS A 26 9.25 26.04 11.17
C LYS A 26 9.00 27.24 12.09
N LYS A 27 7.74 27.61 12.31
CA LYS A 27 7.34 28.72 13.20
C LYS A 27 7.36 28.31 14.68
N LEU A 28 7.14 27.02 14.96
CA LEU A 28 7.13 26.42 16.29
C LEU A 28 8.51 25.93 16.76
N ASN A 29 9.55 26.04 15.91
CA ASN A 29 10.91 25.58 16.17
C ASN A 29 10.99 24.14 16.71
N ILE A 30 10.18 23.24 16.14
CA ILE A 30 10.09 21.85 16.59
C ILE A 30 11.37 21.10 16.23
N ALA A 31 11.99 20.41 17.20
CA ALA A 31 13.18 19.59 16.98
C ALA A 31 12.95 18.48 15.94
N ASN A 32 13.97 18.16 15.13
CA ASN A 32 13.87 17.19 14.03
C ASN A 32 13.42 15.79 14.47
N ASP A 33 13.85 15.33 15.65
CA ASP A 33 13.43 14.04 16.22
C ASP A 33 11.94 14.02 16.54
N LEU A 34 11.42 15.13 17.08
CA LEU A 34 10.02 15.28 17.42
C LEU A 34 9.16 15.40 16.15
N GLN A 35 9.64 16.06 15.10
CA GLN A 35 8.98 16.07 13.79
C GLN A 35 8.82 14.64 13.23
N THR A 36 9.89 13.83 13.31
CA THR A 36 9.88 12.43 12.87
C THR A 36 8.88 11.59 13.67
N GLY A 37 8.86 11.74 15.01
CA GLY A 37 7.88 11.08 15.87
C GLY A 37 6.43 11.46 15.54
N LEU A 38 6.16 12.74 15.30
CA LEU A 38 4.83 13.23 14.90
C LEU A 38 4.38 12.68 13.55
N ILE A 39 5.28 12.52 12.58
CA ILE A 39 4.96 11.94 11.27
C ILE A 39 4.57 10.45 11.42
N TYR A 40 5.31 9.68 12.22
CA TYR A 40 4.95 8.28 12.49
C TYR A 40 3.61 8.17 13.22
N LEU A 41 3.37 9.03 14.23
CA LEU A 41 2.10 9.09 14.95
C LEU A 41 0.94 9.46 14.02
N PHE A 42 1.16 10.40 13.11
CA PHE A 42 0.19 10.79 12.09
C PHE A 42 -0.20 9.59 11.21
N PHE A 43 0.77 8.87 10.64
CA PHE A 43 0.48 7.69 9.84
C PHE A 43 -0.21 6.58 10.62
N PHE A 44 0.18 6.36 11.87
CA PHE A 44 -0.45 5.39 12.75
C PHE A 44 -1.93 5.71 13.02
N LEU A 45 -2.25 6.98 13.29
CA LEU A 45 -3.63 7.42 13.49
C LEU A 45 -4.49 7.26 12.23
N ILE A 46 -3.91 7.54 11.05
CA ILE A 46 -4.58 7.31 9.76
C ILE A 46 -4.90 5.83 9.57
N MET A 47 -3.93 4.95 9.83
CA MET A 47 -4.09 3.51 9.72
C MET A 47 -5.21 2.98 10.63
N ILE A 48 -5.27 3.47 11.87
CA ILE A 48 -6.33 3.10 12.83
C ILE A 48 -7.69 3.60 12.37
N ASN A 49 -7.78 4.87 11.96
CA ASN A 49 -9.05 5.49 11.56
C ASN A 49 -9.66 4.72 10.38
N ILE A 50 -8.85 4.45 9.37
CA ILE A 50 -9.25 3.74 8.15
C ILE A 50 -9.67 2.29 8.43
N SER A 51 -8.91 1.56 9.25
CA SER A 51 -9.16 0.13 9.46
C SER A 51 -10.33 -0.15 10.42
N THR A 52 -10.34 0.53 11.56
CA THR A 52 -11.27 0.20 12.66
C THR A 52 -12.54 1.03 12.63
N VAL A 53 -12.42 2.32 12.32
CA VAL A 53 -13.52 3.26 12.48
C VAL A 53 -14.36 3.37 11.22
N THR A 54 -13.75 3.33 10.04
CA THR A 54 -14.50 3.35 8.76
C THR A 54 -15.33 2.08 8.56
N SER A 55 -14.80 0.92 8.96
CA SER A 55 -15.56 -0.34 8.94
C SER A 55 -16.82 -0.27 9.83
N ALA A 56 -16.67 0.26 11.05
CA ALA A 56 -17.79 0.47 11.98
C ALA A 56 -18.78 1.54 11.50
N ALA A 57 -18.29 2.63 10.91
CA ALA A 57 -19.13 3.68 10.34
C ALA A 57 -19.94 3.18 9.14
N VAL A 58 -19.34 2.36 8.25
CA VAL A 58 -20.05 1.76 7.11
C VAL A 58 -21.16 0.81 7.58
N THR A 59 -20.92 0.02 8.64
CA THR A 59 -21.99 -0.83 9.22
C THR A 59 -23.11 -0.01 9.86
N ASP A 60 -22.79 1.13 10.47
CA ASP A 60 -23.80 2.03 11.04
C ASP A 60 -24.58 2.82 9.97
N ILE A 61 -23.95 3.14 8.83
CA ILE A 61 -24.64 3.73 7.66
C ILE A 61 -25.58 2.70 7.03
N LEU A 62 -25.12 1.45 6.85
CA LEU A 62 -25.94 0.36 6.31
C LEU A 62 -27.14 0.00 7.20
N SER A 63 -26.99 0.13 8.53
CA SER A 63 -28.10 -0.06 9.47
C SER A 63 -29.04 1.15 9.57
N LYS A 64 -28.92 2.12 8.65
CA LYS A 64 -29.68 3.39 8.58
C LYS A 64 -29.59 4.25 9.84
N LYS A 65 -28.59 4.01 10.71
CA LYS A 65 -28.36 4.81 11.92
C LYS A 65 -27.54 6.07 11.64
N LEU A 66 -26.87 6.14 10.49
CA LEU A 66 -26.00 7.24 10.07
C LEU A 66 -26.31 7.66 8.63
N HIS A 67 -26.33 8.97 8.39
CA HIS A 67 -26.54 9.54 7.07
C HIS A 67 -25.28 9.37 6.18
N SER A 68 -25.48 9.13 4.89
CA SER A 68 -24.38 8.90 3.92
C SER A 68 -23.40 10.08 3.84
N SER A 69 -23.80 11.30 4.21
CA SER A 69 -22.90 12.47 4.28
C SER A 69 -21.73 12.30 5.26
N PHE A 70 -21.82 11.41 6.26
CA PHE A 70 -20.71 11.17 7.19
C PHE A 70 -19.48 10.59 6.49
N TYR A 71 -19.67 9.88 5.38
CA TYR A 71 -18.57 9.34 4.58
C TYR A 71 -17.77 10.44 3.86
N ILE A 72 -18.42 11.54 3.47
CA ILE A 72 -17.77 12.69 2.82
C ILE A 72 -16.78 13.38 3.77
N ILE A 73 -17.10 13.40 5.08
CA ILE A 73 -16.22 13.95 6.12
C ILE A 73 -14.97 13.08 6.28
N HIS A 74 -15.11 11.77 6.12
CA HIS A 74 -13.96 10.84 6.17
C HIS A 74 -13.02 11.04 4.97
N LEU A 75 -13.53 11.31 3.76
CA LEU A 75 -12.71 11.64 2.57
C LEU A 75 -11.81 12.88 2.77
N LEU A 76 -12.13 13.76 3.72
CA LEU A 76 -11.33 14.96 4.03
C LEU A 76 -9.93 14.61 4.58
N GLN A 77 -9.74 13.38 5.07
CA GLN A 77 -8.49 12.74 5.49
C GLN A 77 -7.37 12.79 4.42
N TRP A 78 -7.73 12.82 3.13
CA TRP A 78 -6.76 12.80 2.03
C TRP A 78 -6.02 14.11 1.85
N ILE A 79 -6.65 15.24 2.16
CA ILE A 79 -6.05 16.57 2.04
C ILE A 79 -4.79 16.68 2.92
N PRO A 80 -4.84 16.40 4.25
CA PRO A 80 -3.65 16.45 5.08
C PRO A 80 -2.65 15.35 4.75
N PHE A 81 -3.10 14.17 4.32
CA PHE A 81 -2.20 13.08 3.92
C PHE A 81 -1.36 13.43 2.68
N VAL A 82 -2.00 13.85 1.59
CA VAL A 82 -1.32 14.22 0.34
C VAL A 82 -0.41 15.42 0.56
N TYR A 83 -0.86 16.43 1.32
CA TYR A 83 -0.03 17.60 1.61
C TYR A 83 1.18 17.26 2.48
N ALA A 84 1.01 16.38 3.48
CA ALA A 84 2.12 15.92 4.30
C ALA A 84 3.16 15.18 3.45
N VAL A 85 2.71 14.27 2.57
CA VAL A 85 3.60 13.49 1.70
C VAL A 85 4.35 14.35 0.69
N LEU A 86 3.69 15.34 0.07
CA LEU A 86 4.29 16.14 -0.99
C LEU A 86 5.17 17.29 -0.48
N LYS A 87 4.84 17.90 0.66
CA LYS A 87 5.44 19.18 1.07
C LYS A 87 6.12 19.16 2.44
N ILE A 88 5.69 18.27 3.34
CA ILE A 88 6.25 18.18 4.70
C ILE A 88 7.40 17.18 4.72
N ILE A 89 7.17 15.97 4.19
CA ILE A 89 8.15 14.87 4.21
C ILE A 89 9.48 15.20 3.50
N PRO A 90 9.51 15.82 2.30
CA PRO A 90 10.77 16.05 1.58
C PRO A 90 11.71 17.03 2.30
N ASP A 91 11.15 17.94 3.10
CA ASP A 91 11.88 18.97 3.85
C ASP A 91 12.35 18.48 5.23
N THR A 92 12.04 17.23 5.61
CA THR A 92 12.36 16.67 6.94
C THR A 92 13.41 15.57 6.83
N GLU A 93 14.24 15.41 7.87
CA GLU A 93 15.22 14.31 7.94
C GLU A 93 14.59 12.91 7.89
N PHE A 94 13.27 12.83 8.03
CA PHE A 94 12.45 11.64 7.78
C PHE A 94 12.77 10.96 6.45
N HIS A 95 13.14 11.72 5.40
CA HIS A 95 13.48 11.14 4.09
C HIS A 95 14.82 10.38 4.07
N LYS A 96 15.68 10.52 5.10
CA LYS A 96 16.98 9.84 5.18
C LYS A 96 16.86 8.36 5.61
N ALA A 97 15.79 7.99 6.31
CA ALA A 97 15.61 6.64 6.81
C ALA A 97 14.91 5.73 5.79
N ARG A 98 15.50 4.56 5.47
CA ARG A 98 14.86 3.55 4.59
C ARG A 98 13.45 3.15 5.05
N ILE A 99 13.24 3.11 6.37
CA ILE A 99 11.99 2.73 7.03
C ILE A 99 10.86 3.72 6.73
N SER A 100 11.19 4.98 6.47
CA SER A 100 10.21 6.03 6.18
C SER A 100 9.54 5.83 4.82
N TYR A 101 10.30 5.43 3.79
CA TYR A 101 9.74 5.10 2.47
C TYR A 101 8.77 3.92 2.54
N TRP A 102 9.09 2.91 3.36
CA TRP A 102 8.20 1.78 3.61
C TRP A 102 6.94 2.22 4.34
N ALA A 103 7.05 3.04 5.39
CA ALA A 103 5.91 3.53 6.15
C ALA A 103 4.95 4.36 5.28
N ILE A 104 5.47 5.26 4.44
CA ILE A 104 4.65 6.06 3.51
C ILE A 104 3.93 5.16 2.52
N SER A 105 4.65 4.22 1.92
CA SER A 105 4.09 3.35 0.88
C SER A 105 3.02 2.42 1.46
N ILE A 106 3.27 1.80 2.62
CA ILE A 106 2.30 0.95 3.32
C ILE A 106 1.05 1.75 3.68
N THR A 107 1.22 2.97 4.21
CA THR A 107 0.07 3.81 4.58
C THR A 107 -0.73 4.22 3.35
N PHE A 108 -0.07 4.53 2.24
CA PHE A 108 -0.74 4.84 0.98
C PHE A 108 -1.52 3.63 0.43
N ILE A 109 -0.88 2.46 0.38
CA ILE A 109 -1.52 1.22 -0.08
C ILE A 109 -2.74 0.89 0.77
N ALA A 110 -2.60 0.95 2.09
CA ALA A 110 -3.69 0.70 3.03
C ALA A 110 -4.83 1.71 2.84
N SER A 111 -4.51 3.01 2.65
CA SER A 111 -5.50 4.05 2.47
C SER A 111 -6.31 3.87 1.18
N VAL A 112 -5.62 3.70 0.04
CA VAL A 112 -6.29 3.45 -1.26
C VAL A 112 -7.14 2.17 -1.21
N SER A 113 -6.59 1.09 -0.63
CA SER A 113 -7.28 -0.20 -0.59
C SER A 113 -8.56 -0.15 0.24
N ALA A 114 -8.50 0.49 1.40
CA ALA A 114 -9.64 0.58 2.31
C ALA A 114 -10.73 1.52 1.78
N GLU A 115 -10.35 2.65 1.17
CA GLU A 115 -11.34 3.59 0.63
C GLU A 115 -12.13 2.99 -0.53
N LEU A 116 -11.46 2.31 -1.46
CA LEU A 116 -12.12 1.60 -2.55
C LEU A 116 -13.01 0.46 -2.03
N TYR A 117 -12.57 -0.25 -0.99
CA TYR A 117 -13.38 -1.28 -0.32
C TYR A 117 -14.66 -0.70 0.27
N HIS A 118 -14.55 0.38 1.04
CA HIS A 118 -15.69 0.99 1.72
C HIS A 118 -16.67 1.68 0.73
N LEU A 119 -16.15 2.34 -0.31
CA LEU A 119 -16.96 2.89 -1.40
C LEU A 119 -17.74 1.79 -2.13
N TYR A 120 -17.08 0.68 -2.45
CA TYR A 120 -17.74 -0.44 -3.13
C TYR A 120 -18.84 -1.06 -2.27
N VAL A 121 -18.56 -1.31 -0.98
CA VAL A 121 -19.57 -1.86 -0.05
C VAL A 121 -20.75 -0.90 0.09
N LEU A 122 -20.52 0.40 0.20
CA LEU A 122 -21.61 1.38 0.33
C LEU A 122 -22.45 1.51 -0.96
N ALA A 123 -21.81 1.38 -2.13
CA ALA A 123 -22.50 1.45 -3.42
C ALA A 123 -23.25 0.16 -3.77
N ALA A 124 -22.72 -1.00 -3.37
CA ALA A 124 -23.24 -2.31 -3.77
C ALA A 124 -24.22 -2.93 -2.77
N SER A 125 -24.28 -2.46 -1.51
CA SER A 125 -25.13 -3.08 -0.48
C SER A 125 -26.10 -2.09 0.17
N HIS A 126 -27.40 -2.42 0.09
CA HIS A 126 -28.46 -1.67 0.76
C HIS A 126 -28.78 -2.22 2.17
N ASN A 127 -28.37 -3.46 2.48
CA ASN A 127 -28.61 -4.14 3.75
C ASN A 127 -27.36 -4.86 4.27
N VAL A 128 -27.29 -5.05 5.59
CA VAL A 128 -26.11 -5.61 6.31
C VAL A 128 -25.77 -7.05 5.89
N THR A 129 -26.76 -7.84 5.52
CA THR A 129 -26.61 -9.22 5.04
C THR A 129 -25.99 -9.29 3.64
N GLU A 130 -26.32 -8.36 2.75
CA GLU A 130 -25.73 -8.26 1.40
C GLU A 130 -24.31 -7.68 1.44
N SER A 131 -23.99 -6.91 2.48
CA SER A 131 -22.65 -6.39 2.73
C SER A 131 -21.60 -7.50 2.79
N TYR A 132 -21.91 -8.65 3.41
CA TYR A 132 -20.95 -9.76 3.52
C TYR A 132 -20.59 -10.35 2.16
N ALA A 133 -21.57 -10.52 1.26
CA ALA A 133 -21.33 -11.02 -0.08
C ALA A 133 -20.53 -10.01 -0.92
N ALA A 134 -20.89 -8.72 -0.87
CA ALA A 134 -20.17 -7.66 -1.55
C ALA A 134 -18.72 -7.51 -1.06
N LYS A 135 -18.50 -7.61 0.25
CA LYS A 135 -17.16 -7.59 0.87
C LYS A 135 -16.27 -8.72 0.37
N ASN A 136 -16.82 -9.94 0.30
CA ASN A 136 -16.06 -11.10 -0.15
C ASN A 136 -15.72 -11.00 -1.64
N HIS A 137 -16.69 -10.57 -2.45
CA HIS A 137 -16.49 -10.33 -3.88
C HIS A 137 -15.40 -9.27 -4.15
N PHE A 138 -15.39 -8.18 -3.39
CA PHE A 138 -14.34 -7.17 -3.48
C PHE A 138 -12.96 -7.69 -3.08
N ASN A 139 -12.87 -8.41 -1.96
CA ASN A 139 -11.60 -8.90 -1.42
C ASN A 139 -10.92 -9.91 -2.35
N ILE A 140 -11.70 -10.73 -3.05
CA ILE A 140 -11.22 -11.76 -3.97
C ILE A 140 -10.86 -11.14 -5.33
N LEU A 141 -11.70 -10.27 -5.91
CA LEU A 141 -11.47 -9.79 -7.28
C LEU A 141 -10.79 -8.43 -7.36
N TYR A 142 -11.29 -7.44 -6.62
CA TYR A 142 -10.87 -6.05 -6.79
C TYR A 142 -9.61 -5.72 -6.00
N LEU A 143 -9.43 -6.31 -4.81
CA LEU A 143 -8.25 -6.05 -3.98
C LEU A 143 -6.93 -6.44 -4.69
N PRO A 144 -6.81 -7.62 -5.33
CA PRO A 144 -5.61 -7.97 -6.08
C PRO A 144 -5.34 -7.05 -7.28
N ILE A 145 -6.40 -6.60 -7.97
CA ILE A 145 -6.27 -5.66 -9.10
C ILE A 145 -5.71 -4.32 -8.61
N ILE A 146 -6.25 -3.79 -7.50
CA ILE A 146 -5.79 -2.53 -6.89
C ILE A 146 -4.33 -2.67 -6.45
N TRP A 147 -3.97 -3.76 -5.77
CA TRP A 147 -2.58 -3.99 -5.36
C TRP A 147 -1.64 -4.15 -6.55
N THR A 148 -2.09 -4.74 -7.65
CA THR A 148 -1.29 -4.86 -8.88
C THR A 148 -1.03 -3.50 -9.52
N ILE A 149 -2.05 -2.65 -9.61
CA ILE A 149 -1.92 -1.28 -10.15
C ILE A 149 -0.99 -0.46 -9.25
N LEU A 150 -1.18 -0.53 -7.94
CA LEU A 150 -0.33 0.17 -6.96
C LEU A 150 1.12 -0.32 -7.03
N ALA A 151 1.34 -1.64 -7.08
CA ALA A 151 2.68 -2.21 -7.19
C ALA A 151 3.38 -1.74 -8.48
N SER A 152 2.67 -1.77 -9.60
CA SER A 152 3.18 -1.29 -10.89
C SER A 152 3.57 0.20 -10.82
N LEU A 153 2.72 1.03 -10.20
CA LEU A 153 3.01 2.45 -9.99
C LEU A 153 4.24 2.66 -9.09
N PHE A 154 4.38 1.91 -8.00
CA PHE A 154 5.54 2.00 -7.11
C PHE A 154 6.83 1.57 -7.80
N ILE A 155 6.80 0.48 -8.57
CA ILE A 155 7.93 0.03 -9.37
C ILE A 155 8.30 1.11 -10.40
N TYR A 156 7.32 1.63 -11.14
CA TYR A 156 7.56 2.68 -12.13
C TYR A 156 8.18 3.95 -11.52
N ILE A 157 7.65 4.42 -10.39
CA ILE A 157 8.19 5.59 -9.67
C ILE A 157 9.59 5.29 -9.12
N GLY A 158 9.80 4.09 -8.56
CA GLY A 158 11.09 3.68 -8.02
C GLY A 158 12.18 3.61 -9.09
N LEU A 159 11.86 3.10 -10.28
CA LEU A 159 12.75 3.10 -11.44
C LEU A 159 12.98 4.52 -11.98
N ARG A 160 11.93 5.32 -12.16
CA ARG A 160 12.03 6.67 -12.76
C ARG A 160 12.80 7.65 -11.87
N LYS A 161 12.63 7.56 -10.55
CA LYS A 161 13.34 8.42 -9.58
C LYS A 161 14.65 7.82 -9.07
N SER A 162 15.05 6.63 -9.54
CA SER A 162 16.21 5.88 -9.05
C SER A 162 16.23 5.62 -7.53
N ILE A 163 15.04 5.60 -6.90
CA ILE A 163 14.89 5.33 -5.47
C ILE A 163 14.58 3.84 -5.31
N GLN A 164 15.61 3.05 -4.99
CA GLN A 164 15.50 1.59 -4.87
C GLN A 164 14.45 1.12 -3.86
N GLU A 165 14.17 1.92 -2.82
CA GLU A 165 13.23 1.54 -1.76
C GLU A 165 11.78 1.45 -2.25
N TYR A 166 11.34 2.34 -3.15
CA TYR A 166 9.99 2.24 -3.74
C TYR A 166 9.84 0.99 -4.62
N SER A 167 10.88 0.65 -5.39
CA SER A 167 10.90 -0.59 -6.17
C SER A 167 10.83 -1.82 -5.28
N ARG A 168 11.57 -1.85 -4.16
CA ARG A 168 11.49 -2.95 -3.18
C ARG A 168 10.11 -3.11 -2.58
N VAL A 169 9.44 -2.01 -2.22
CA VAL A 169 8.06 -2.07 -1.72
C VAL A 169 7.11 -2.60 -2.80
N GLY A 170 7.26 -2.15 -4.05
CA GLY A 170 6.47 -2.66 -5.17
C GLY A 170 6.66 -4.17 -5.38
N PHE A 171 7.90 -4.66 -5.38
CA PHE A 171 8.19 -6.09 -5.47
C PHE A 171 7.66 -6.87 -4.26
N ALA A 172 7.78 -6.32 -3.04
CA ALA A 172 7.22 -6.93 -1.84
C ALA A 172 5.69 -7.03 -1.92
N LEU A 173 5.02 -6.01 -2.46
CA LEU A 173 3.57 -6.00 -2.67
C LEU A 173 3.13 -7.06 -3.70
N ILE A 174 3.88 -7.21 -4.81
CA ILE A 174 3.65 -8.31 -5.77
C ILE A 174 3.84 -9.66 -5.10
N GLY A 175 4.92 -9.84 -4.34
CA GLY A 175 5.18 -11.09 -3.61
C GLY A 175 4.06 -11.44 -2.64
N LEU A 176 3.56 -10.45 -1.88
CA LEU A 176 2.43 -10.62 -0.98
C LEU A 176 1.13 -10.96 -1.73
N MET A 177 0.91 -10.35 -2.90
CA MET A 177 -0.24 -10.65 -3.76
C MET A 177 -0.20 -12.09 -4.28
N VAL A 178 0.95 -12.53 -4.80
CA VAL A 178 1.15 -13.93 -5.24
C VAL A 178 0.93 -14.89 -4.07
N LEU A 179 1.46 -14.57 -2.88
CA LEU A 179 1.27 -15.40 -1.69
C LEU A 179 -0.20 -15.50 -1.29
N LYS A 180 -0.96 -14.39 -1.32
CA LYS A 180 -2.41 -14.40 -1.04
C LYS A 180 -3.17 -15.21 -2.09
N LEU A 181 -2.87 -14.99 -3.37
CA LEU A 181 -3.54 -15.66 -4.49
C LEU A 181 -3.38 -17.18 -4.39
N TYR A 182 -2.16 -17.67 -4.26
CA TYR A 182 -1.89 -19.11 -4.22
C TYR A 182 -2.15 -19.75 -2.85
N GLY A 183 -2.00 -18.98 -1.77
CA GLY A 183 -2.20 -19.48 -0.41
C GLY A 183 -3.67 -19.55 0.00
N TYR A 184 -4.51 -18.64 -0.49
CA TYR A 184 -5.92 -18.56 -0.09
C TYR A 184 -6.88 -18.62 -1.28
N ASP A 185 -6.71 -17.77 -2.29
CA ASP A 185 -7.72 -17.63 -3.36
C ASP A 185 -7.85 -18.92 -4.21
N VAL A 186 -6.74 -19.50 -4.64
CA VAL A 186 -6.69 -20.75 -5.44
C VAL A 186 -7.33 -21.96 -4.72
N TRP A 187 -7.30 -21.97 -3.39
CA TRP A 187 -7.93 -23.02 -2.59
C TRP A 187 -9.44 -22.90 -2.52
N GLN A 188 -9.98 -21.70 -2.72
CA GLN A 188 -11.43 -21.46 -2.77
C GLN A 188 -12.03 -21.74 -4.16
N MET A 189 -11.19 -21.88 -5.19
CA MET A 189 -11.66 -22.17 -6.54
C MET A 189 -11.94 -23.67 -6.75
N ASP A 190 -12.70 -23.96 -7.79
CA ASP A 190 -13.02 -25.31 -8.24
C ASP A 190 -11.75 -26.10 -8.64
N ASN A 191 -11.88 -27.42 -8.70
CA ASN A 191 -10.72 -28.29 -8.92
C ASN A 191 -10.00 -28.01 -10.25
N ILE A 192 -10.72 -27.59 -11.30
CA ILE A 192 -10.15 -27.36 -12.63
C ILE A 192 -9.29 -26.08 -12.62
N SER A 193 -9.83 -24.99 -12.09
CA SER A 193 -9.10 -23.72 -11.98
C SER A 193 -7.90 -23.82 -11.04
N ARG A 194 -8.00 -24.61 -9.96
CA ARG A 194 -6.87 -24.90 -9.07
C ARG A 194 -5.72 -25.58 -9.81
N ILE A 195 -6.01 -26.61 -10.60
CA ILE A 195 -4.99 -27.31 -11.40
C ILE A 195 -4.36 -26.36 -12.41
N SER A 196 -5.17 -25.57 -13.12
CA SER A 196 -4.69 -24.58 -14.10
C SER A 196 -3.75 -23.55 -13.46
N ALA A 197 -4.09 -23.04 -12.27
CA ALA A 197 -3.27 -22.08 -11.53
C ALA A 197 -1.89 -22.66 -11.14
N PHE A 198 -1.84 -23.92 -10.70
CA PHE A 198 -0.57 -24.59 -10.39
C PHE A 198 0.31 -24.82 -11.62
N ILE A 199 -0.29 -25.15 -12.76
CA ILE A 199 0.45 -25.27 -14.03
C ILE A 199 1.01 -23.92 -14.44
N ALA A 200 0.21 -22.86 -14.39
CA ALA A 200 0.66 -21.50 -14.69
C ALA A 200 1.82 -21.07 -13.78
N LEU A 201 1.73 -21.37 -12.48
CA LEU A 201 2.81 -21.11 -11.52
C LEU A 201 4.10 -21.85 -11.91
N GLY A 202 3.98 -23.14 -12.25
CA GLY A 202 5.11 -23.95 -12.71
C GLY A 202 5.79 -23.36 -13.95
N VAL A 203 5.01 -22.92 -14.93
CA VAL A 203 5.54 -22.26 -16.15
C VAL A 203 6.26 -20.95 -15.80
N ILE A 204 5.68 -20.12 -14.93
CA ILE A 204 6.31 -18.86 -14.48
C ILE A 204 7.65 -19.14 -13.78
N LEU A 205 7.71 -20.15 -12.90
CA LEU A 205 8.94 -20.52 -12.21
C LEU A 205 10.02 -21.04 -13.17
N LEU A 206 9.63 -21.85 -14.16
CA LEU A 206 10.55 -22.33 -15.20
C LEU A 206 11.10 -21.17 -16.04
N LEU A 207 10.24 -20.26 -16.49
CA LEU A 207 10.66 -19.06 -17.25
C LEU A 207 11.57 -18.16 -16.42
N SER A 208 11.27 -17.97 -15.13
CA SER A 208 12.09 -17.19 -14.21
C SER A 208 13.47 -17.82 -14.03
N SER A 209 13.54 -19.13 -13.78
CA SER A 209 14.79 -19.89 -13.67
C SER A 209 15.61 -19.79 -14.96
N PHE A 210 14.97 -19.94 -16.12
CA PHE A 210 15.65 -19.84 -17.40
C PHE A 210 16.19 -18.44 -17.67
N THR A 211 15.41 -17.40 -17.35
CA THR A 211 15.85 -16.00 -17.48
C THR A 211 17.02 -15.70 -16.54
N PHE A 212 16.96 -16.19 -15.30
CA PHE A 212 18.04 -16.04 -14.33
C PHE A 212 19.32 -16.77 -14.76
N GLN A 213 19.20 -18.01 -15.27
CA GLN A 213 20.32 -18.76 -15.83
C GLN A 213 20.95 -18.03 -17.01
N ARG A 214 20.15 -17.50 -17.94
CA ARG A 214 20.65 -16.69 -19.06
C ARG A 214 21.38 -15.43 -18.59
N LEU A 215 20.82 -14.70 -17.62
CA LEU A 215 21.46 -13.52 -17.05
C LEU A 215 22.81 -13.86 -16.40
N LYS A 216 22.87 -14.94 -15.62
CA LYS A 216 24.11 -15.42 -15.01
C LYS A 216 25.16 -15.78 -16.07
N ASN A 217 24.74 -16.43 -17.16
CA ASN A 217 25.66 -16.81 -18.24
C ASN A 217 26.23 -15.59 -18.97
N ILE A 218 25.41 -14.57 -19.21
CA ILE A 218 25.86 -13.30 -19.81
C ILE A 218 26.85 -12.59 -18.88
N ILE A 219 26.56 -12.51 -17.59
CA ILE A 219 27.48 -11.90 -16.60
C ILE A 219 28.80 -12.67 -16.55
N LYS A 220 28.75 -14.01 -16.54
CA LYS A 220 29.96 -14.84 -16.54
C LYS A 220 30.83 -14.58 -17.78
N ASN A 221 30.22 -14.59 -18.97
CA ASN A 221 30.94 -14.34 -20.22
C ASN A 221 31.60 -12.95 -20.24
N MET A 222 30.91 -11.91 -19.75
CA MET A 222 31.51 -10.56 -19.66
C MET A 222 32.69 -10.48 -18.68
N VAL A 223 32.65 -11.24 -17.57
CA VAL A 223 33.76 -11.31 -16.61
C VAL A 223 34.95 -12.06 -17.20
N ASP A 224 34.71 -13.18 -17.89
CA ASP A 224 35.75 -14.01 -18.47
C ASP A 224 36.47 -13.28 -19.63
N THR A 225 35.73 -12.59 -20.52
CA THR A 225 36.31 -11.74 -21.57
C THR A 225 37.13 -10.56 -21.01
N LYS A 226 36.76 -10.02 -19.84
CA LYS A 226 37.54 -8.94 -19.21
C LYS A 226 38.88 -9.43 -18.68
N LYS A 227 38.92 -10.63 -18.09
CA LYS A 227 40.17 -11.24 -17.60
C LYS A 227 41.13 -11.61 -18.73
N GLU A 228 40.60 -12.15 -19.82
CA GLU A 228 41.41 -12.48 -21.01
C GLU A 228 42.02 -11.23 -21.67
N ASN A 229 41.31 -10.09 -21.63
CA ASN A 229 41.84 -8.82 -22.11
C ASN A 229 42.89 -8.20 -21.16
N GLU A 230 42.79 -8.43 -19.85
CA GLU A 230 43.77 -7.95 -18.85
C GLU A 230 45.08 -8.76 -18.92
N GLU A 231 45.02 -10.09 -19.05
CA GLU A 231 46.21 -10.95 -19.18
C GLU A 231 46.99 -10.68 -20.49
N ASN A 232 46.31 -10.35 -21.59
CA ASN A 232 46.95 -10.01 -22.87
C ASN A 232 47.58 -8.61 -22.91
N GLN A 233 47.32 -7.75 -21.91
CA GLN A 233 47.93 -6.42 -21.79
C GLN A 233 49.18 -6.40 -20.89
N GLU A 234 49.39 -7.44 -20.09
CA GLU A 234 50.56 -7.60 -19.20
C GLU A 234 51.71 -8.43 -19.83
N LEU A 235 51.51 -8.95 -21.05
CA LEU A 235 52.50 -9.65 -21.89
C LEU A 235 53.06 -8.72 -22.99
#